data_AF-A0A0Q4I9A4-F1
#
_entry.id   AF-A0A0Q4I9A4-F1
#
_cell.length_a   1.000
_cell.length_b   1.000
_cell.length_c   1.000
_cell.angle_alpha   90.00
_cell.angle_beta   90.00
_cell.angle_gamma   90.00
#
_symmetry.space_group_name_H-M   'P 1'
#
loop_
_entity.id
_entity.type
_entity.pdbx_description
1 polymer ?
#
loop_
_entity_poly.entity_id
_entity_poly.type
_entity_poly.pdbx_seq_one_letter_code
_entity_poly.pdbx_strand_id
1 'polypeptide(L)'
;MKRALKGFAILVIVLAVLIGGGLWLLIWMAGGGSCETTYYQHARLSNGAIARVQMTDCGATTGFSRVVIVTKPGLWDRECHALALRGQPQLRLDPRSDGGLKITHNAPAADVIAQNSSCFGNPIQVVQER
;
A
#
# COMPACT_ATOMS: atom_id res chain seq x y z
N MET A 1 -18.19 50.90 -29.99
CA MET A 1 -16.97 50.07 -30.07
C MET A 1 -16.51 49.44 -28.73
N LYS A 2 -17.41 49.16 -27.75
CA LYS A 2 -17.03 48.56 -26.45
C LYS A 2 -17.42 47.08 -26.29
N ARG A 3 -18.12 46.49 -27.27
CA ARG A 3 -18.61 45.09 -27.21
C ARG A 3 -17.62 44.06 -27.77
N ALA A 4 -16.77 44.45 -28.73
CA ALA A 4 -15.78 43.55 -29.34
C ALA A 4 -14.61 43.21 -28.38
N LEU A 5 -14.21 44.15 -27.52
CA LEU A 5 -13.09 43.96 -26.59
C LEU A 5 -13.39 42.93 -25.48
N LYS A 6 -14.66 42.81 -25.09
CA LYS A 6 -15.11 41.84 -24.07
C LYS A 6 -15.07 40.41 -24.58
N GLY A 7 -15.37 40.18 -25.86
CA GLY A 7 -15.32 38.83 -26.46
C GLY A 7 -13.90 38.28 -26.55
N PHE A 8 -12.91 39.14 -26.84
CA PHE A 8 -11.50 38.74 -26.92
C PHE A 8 -10.92 38.39 -25.54
N ALA A 9 -11.27 39.14 -24.51
CA ALA A 9 -10.83 38.85 -23.13
C ALA A 9 -11.39 37.52 -22.60
N ILE A 10 -12.64 37.20 -22.91
CA ILE A 10 -13.26 35.92 -22.53
C ILE A 10 -12.56 34.76 -23.24
N LEU A 11 -12.23 34.91 -24.52
CA LEU A 11 -11.52 33.89 -25.29
C LEU A 11 -10.13 33.56 -24.70
N VAL A 12 -9.37 34.57 -24.29
CA VAL A 12 -8.03 34.40 -23.69
C VAL A 12 -8.10 33.72 -22.33
N ILE A 13 -9.08 34.08 -21.50
CA ILE A 13 -9.27 33.44 -20.18
C ILE A 13 -9.67 31.97 -20.36
N VAL A 14 -10.57 31.66 -21.29
CA VAL A 14 -10.96 30.27 -21.59
C VAL A 14 -9.76 29.46 -22.10
N LEU A 15 -8.93 30.02 -22.98
CA LEU A 15 -7.73 29.34 -23.47
C LEU A 15 -6.71 29.09 -22.35
N ALA A 16 -6.49 30.06 -21.46
CA ALA A 16 -5.59 29.93 -20.32
C ALA A 16 -6.07 28.88 -19.30
N VAL A 17 -7.39 28.78 -19.08
CA VAL A 17 -7.98 27.75 -18.20
C VAL A 17 -7.91 26.36 -18.84
N LEU A 18 -8.14 26.25 -20.16
CA LEU A 18 -8.05 24.96 -20.86
C LEU A 18 -6.61 24.43 -20.93
N ILE A 19 -5.63 25.31 -21.19
CA ILE A 19 -4.22 24.94 -21.24
C ILE A 19 -3.65 24.74 -19.82
N GLY A 20 -3.95 25.65 -18.89
CA GLY A 20 -3.49 25.56 -17.50
C GLY A 20 -4.10 24.39 -16.73
N GLY A 21 -5.39 24.10 -16.94
CA GLY A 21 -6.09 22.97 -16.36
C GLY A 21 -5.70 21.63 -17.00
N GLY A 22 -5.52 21.60 -18.33
CA GLY A 22 -5.06 20.42 -19.06
C GLY A 22 -3.63 20.02 -18.68
N LEU A 23 -2.73 21.00 -18.49
CA LEU A 23 -1.35 20.74 -18.09
C LEU A 23 -1.23 20.26 -16.63
N TRP A 24 -2.07 20.75 -15.72
CA TRP A 24 -2.13 20.28 -14.33
C TRP A 24 -2.62 18.83 -14.22
N LEU A 25 -3.61 18.44 -15.03
CA LEU A 25 -4.12 17.06 -15.09
C LEU A 25 -3.05 16.08 -15.62
N LEU A 26 -2.25 16.51 -16.60
CA LEU A 26 -1.15 15.68 -17.12
C LEU A 26 -0.02 15.49 -16.11
N ILE A 27 0.28 16.48 -15.26
CA ILE A 27 1.26 16.34 -14.18
C ILE A 27 0.78 15.36 -13.10
N TRP A 28 -0.53 15.34 -12.79
CA TRP A 28 -1.10 14.35 -11.86
C TRP A 28 -1.10 12.93 -12.44
N MET A 29 -1.35 12.76 -13.74
CA MET A 29 -1.33 11.44 -14.38
C MET A 29 0.10 10.92 -14.65
N ALA A 30 1.06 11.81 -14.91
CA ALA A 30 2.47 11.43 -15.09
C ALA A 30 3.23 11.28 -13.76
N GLY A 31 2.75 11.91 -12.69
CA GLY A 31 3.32 11.82 -11.33
C GLY A 31 2.70 10.73 -10.45
N GLY A 32 1.70 10.00 -10.96
CA GLY A 32 1.19 8.80 -10.32
C GLY A 32 2.23 7.70 -10.42
N GLY A 33 3.17 7.64 -9.47
CA GLY A 33 4.07 6.51 -9.33
C GLY A 33 3.24 5.24 -9.29
N SER A 34 3.26 4.47 -10.38
CA SER A 34 2.55 3.20 -10.47
C SER A 34 3.09 2.31 -9.37
N CYS A 35 2.28 2.11 -8.31
CA CYS A 35 2.67 1.22 -7.23
C CYS A 35 2.66 -0.22 -7.75
N GLU A 36 3.82 -0.81 -7.95
CA GLU A 36 3.94 -2.22 -8.30
C GLU A 36 3.79 -3.06 -7.04
N THR A 37 2.94 -4.08 -7.09
CA THR A 37 2.70 -4.97 -5.95
C THR A 37 3.09 -6.40 -6.28
N THR A 38 3.98 -6.98 -5.48
CA THR A 38 4.49 -8.34 -5.66
C THR A 38 4.26 -9.18 -4.40
N TYR A 39 3.88 -10.45 -4.58
CA TYR A 39 3.71 -11.42 -3.50
C TYR A 39 4.79 -12.50 -3.61
N TYR A 40 5.49 -12.82 -2.51
CA TYR A 40 6.65 -13.73 -2.58
C TYR A 40 6.72 -14.79 -1.47
N GLN A 41 6.13 -14.56 -0.30
CA GLN A 41 6.06 -15.55 0.78
C GLN A 41 4.61 -15.78 1.19
N HIS A 42 4.28 -17.04 1.48
CA HIS A 42 3.01 -17.41 2.05
C HIS A 42 3.17 -18.47 3.14
N ALA A 43 2.27 -18.45 4.10
CA ALA A 43 2.21 -19.40 5.19
C ALA A 43 0.75 -19.75 5.47
N ARG A 44 0.43 -21.04 5.62
CA ARG A 44 -0.94 -21.50 5.87
C ARG A 44 -1.15 -21.68 7.37
N LEU A 45 -2.20 -21.06 7.90
CA LEU A 45 -2.60 -21.17 9.30
C LEU A 45 -3.51 -22.38 9.50
N SER A 46 -3.61 -22.86 10.75
CA SER A 46 -4.38 -24.06 11.11
C SER A 46 -5.87 -23.95 10.78
N ASN A 47 -6.41 -22.74 10.81
CA ASN A 47 -7.81 -22.45 10.48
C ASN A 47 -8.09 -22.31 8.97
N GLY A 48 -7.09 -22.60 8.12
CA GLY A 48 -7.18 -22.49 6.66
C GLY A 48 -6.91 -21.09 6.10
N ALA A 49 -6.71 -20.08 6.93
CA ALA A 49 -6.28 -18.75 6.47
C ALA A 49 -4.85 -18.79 5.91
N ILE A 50 -4.56 -17.87 4.99
CA ILE A 50 -3.28 -17.77 4.29
C ILE A 50 -2.67 -16.43 4.64
N ALA A 51 -1.53 -16.44 5.33
CA ALA A 51 -0.70 -15.27 5.50
C ALA A 51 0.19 -15.13 4.26
N ARG A 52 0.32 -13.93 3.72
CA ARG A 52 1.17 -13.61 2.56
C ARG A 52 1.91 -12.31 2.80
N VAL A 53 3.13 -12.23 2.31
CA VAL A 53 3.88 -10.98 2.30
C VAL A 53 3.65 -10.30 0.95
N GLN A 54 3.07 -9.12 1.02
CA GLN A 54 2.93 -8.19 -0.07
C GLN A 54 4.05 -7.16 0.02
N MET A 55 4.78 -6.95 -1.08
CA MET A 55 5.68 -5.82 -1.24
C MET A 55 5.04 -4.85 -2.21
N THR A 56 4.95 -3.59 -1.83
CA THR A 56 4.45 -2.52 -2.69
C THR A 56 5.57 -1.50 -2.90
N ASP A 57 5.98 -1.34 -4.16
CA ASP A 57 6.95 -0.35 -4.62
C ASP A 57 6.22 0.78 -5.33
N CYS A 58 6.14 1.95 -4.69
CA CYS A 58 5.53 3.13 -5.26
C CYS A 58 6.55 4.12 -5.85
N GLY A 59 7.76 3.63 -6.16
CA GLY A 59 8.83 4.41 -6.76
C GLY A 59 9.44 5.45 -5.82
N ALA A 60 10.12 6.42 -6.40
CA ALA A 60 10.95 7.40 -5.67
C ALA A 60 10.17 8.35 -4.74
N THR A 61 8.83 8.42 -4.85
CA THR A 61 8.01 9.41 -4.13
C THR A 61 7.52 8.93 -2.77
N THR A 62 7.23 7.64 -2.62
CA THR A 62 6.67 7.06 -1.38
C THR A 62 7.44 5.84 -0.87
N GLY A 63 8.40 5.34 -1.67
CA GLY A 63 9.32 4.28 -1.28
C GLY A 63 8.70 2.89 -1.22
N PHE A 64 9.45 1.96 -0.66
CA PHE A 64 9.03 0.57 -0.51
C PHE A 64 8.22 0.38 0.77
N SER A 65 7.24 -0.52 0.72
CA SER A 65 6.57 -1.03 1.90
C SER A 65 6.41 -2.54 1.82
N ARG A 66 6.47 -3.21 2.98
CA ARG A 66 6.18 -4.64 3.11
C ARG A 66 5.04 -4.82 4.09
N VAL A 67 3.97 -5.46 3.63
CA VAL A 67 2.76 -5.71 4.40
C VAL A 67 2.53 -7.22 4.48
N VAL A 68 2.31 -7.73 5.69
CA VAL A 68 1.87 -9.10 5.91
C VAL A 68 0.34 -9.10 5.95
N ILE A 69 -0.28 -9.72 4.96
CA ILE A 69 -1.74 -9.83 4.83
C ILE A 69 -2.15 -11.26 5.16
N VAL A 70 -3.07 -11.40 6.10
CA VAL A 70 -3.75 -12.66 6.38
C VAL A 70 -5.09 -12.65 5.66
N THR A 71 -5.34 -13.66 4.84
CA THR A 71 -6.56 -13.81 4.07
C THR A 71 -7.30 -15.06 4.50
N LYS A 72 -8.57 -14.91 4.86
CA LYS A 72 -9.43 -16.03 5.19
C LYS A 72 -10.34 -16.32 3.99
N PRO A 73 -10.15 -17.46 3.30
CA PRO A 73 -10.98 -17.80 2.14
C PRO A 73 -12.43 -18.04 2.57
N GLY A 74 -13.37 -17.62 1.74
CA GLY A 74 -14.80 -17.79 1.99
C GLY A 74 -15.65 -17.43 0.78
N LEU A 75 -16.95 -17.20 0.99
CA LEU A 75 -17.83 -16.66 -0.07
C LEU A 75 -17.34 -15.27 -0.51
N TRP A 76 -16.80 -14.50 0.44
CA TRP A 76 -16.17 -13.21 0.25
C TRP A 76 -14.85 -13.28 1.02
N ASP A 77 -13.74 -13.17 0.31
CA ASP A 77 -12.42 -13.22 0.93
C ASP A 77 -12.27 -12.05 1.89
N ARG A 78 -11.85 -12.36 3.12
CA ARG A 78 -11.58 -11.33 4.13
C ARG A 78 -10.08 -11.18 4.30
N GLU A 79 -9.62 -9.94 4.31
CA GLU A 79 -8.22 -9.60 4.49
C GLU A 79 -8.00 -8.88 5.83
N CYS A 80 -6.87 -9.16 6.47
CA CYS A 80 -6.42 -8.55 7.71
C CYS A 80 -4.94 -8.22 7.57
N HIS A 81 -4.55 -6.96 7.78
CA HIS A 81 -3.15 -6.54 7.73
C HIS A 81 -2.51 -6.82 9.09
N ALA A 82 -1.67 -7.85 9.16
CA ALA A 82 -1.03 -8.29 10.41
C ALA A 82 0.17 -7.40 10.80
N LEU A 83 0.94 -6.95 9.80
CA LEU A 83 2.11 -6.09 10.00
C LEU A 83 2.32 -5.24 8.74
N ALA A 84 2.69 -3.97 8.91
CA ALA A 84 3.11 -3.08 7.84
C ALA A 84 4.44 -2.42 8.22
N LEU A 85 5.43 -2.54 7.33
CA LEU A 85 6.78 -2.02 7.49
C LEU A 85 7.14 -1.10 6.32
N ARG A 86 7.96 -0.08 6.61
CA ARG A 86 8.62 0.74 5.61
C ARG A 86 9.88 0.05 5.11
N GLY A 87 10.23 0.28 3.84
CA GLY A 87 11.42 -0.26 3.20
C GLY A 87 11.27 -1.69 2.70
N GLN A 88 12.40 -2.38 2.57
CA GLN A 88 12.48 -3.78 2.14
C GLN A 88 13.08 -4.71 3.21
N PRO A 89 12.65 -4.64 4.49
CA PRO A 89 13.22 -5.46 5.53
C PRO A 89 12.98 -6.94 5.27
N GLN A 90 13.94 -7.78 5.61
CA GLN A 90 13.77 -9.23 5.56
C GLN A 90 12.66 -9.64 6.54
N LEU A 91 11.78 -10.51 6.06
CA LEU A 91 10.63 -11.03 6.78
C LEU A 91 10.61 -12.54 6.67
N ARG A 92 10.23 -13.21 7.76
CA ARG A 92 9.90 -14.63 7.78
C ARG A 92 8.54 -14.83 8.44
N LEU A 93 7.71 -15.65 7.81
CA LEU A 93 6.41 -16.08 8.32
C LEU A 93 6.51 -17.52 8.83
N ASP A 94 6.31 -17.70 10.13
CA ASP A 94 6.36 -19.01 10.78
C ASP A 94 4.99 -19.33 11.40
N PRO A 95 4.19 -20.27 10.84
CA PRO A 95 2.99 -20.77 11.49
C PRO A 95 3.33 -21.40 12.85
N ARG A 96 2.49 -21.15 13.85
CA ARG A 96 2.65 -21.71 15.18
C ARG A 96 1.71 -22.88 15.42
N SER A 97 2.09 -23.77 16.34
CA SER A 97 1.29 -24.94 16.72
C SER A 97 -0.03 -24.60 17.42
N ASP A 98 -0.13 -23.42 18.05
CA ASP A 98 -1.36 -22.89 18.64
C ASP A 98 -2.31 -22.25 17.60
N GLY A 99 -2.00 -22.38 16.31
CA GLY A 99 -2.76 -21.77 15.22
C GLY A 99 -2.44 -20.30 14.97
N GLY A 100 -1.49 -19.72 15.71
CA GLY A 100 -1.01 -18.36 15.49
C GLY A 100 -0.04 -18.21 14.32
N LEU A 101 0.36 -16.96 14.08
CA LEU A 101 1.42 -16.59 13.15
C LEU A 101 2.53 -15.88 13.92
N LYS A 102 3.77 -16.37 13.80
CA LYS A 102 4.95 -15.61 14.18
C LYS A 102 5.51 -14.90 12.95
N ILE A 103 5.67 -13.59 13.04
CA ILE A 103 6.27 -12.75 12.02
C ILE A 103 7.60 -12.27 12.56
N THR A 104 8.69 -12.66 11.91
CA THR A 104 10.04 -12.23 12.29
C THR A 104 10.57 -11.23 11.26
N HIS A 105 11.11 -10.09 11.69
CA HIS A 105 11.66 -9.07 10.78
C HIS A 105 12.94 -8.43 11.31
N ASN A 106 13.77 -7.89 10.41
CA ASN A 106 14.97 -7.11 10.79
C ASN A 106 14.78 -5.58 10.66
N ALA A 107 13.55 -5.11 10.42
CA ALA A 107 13.27 -3.68 10.33
C ALA A 107 13.55 -2.95 11.67
N PRO A 108 14.13 -1.73 11.63
CA PRO A 108 14.16 -0.84 12.78
C PRO A 108 12.75 -0.56 13.31
N ALA A 109 12.61 -0.32 14.62
CA ALA A 109 11.33 0.02 15.23
C ALA A 109 10.68 1.28 14.61
N ALA A 110 11.50 2.22 14.12
CA ALA A 110 11.04 3.43 13.44
C ALA A 110 10.36 3.15 12.08
N ASP A 111 10.63 1.99 11.48
CA ASP A 111 10.05 1.57 10.20
C ASP A 111 8.78 0.73 10.35
N VAL A 112 8.34 0.46 11.59
CA VAL A 112 7.07 -0.22 11.84
C VAL A 112 5.92 0.78 11.71
N ILE A 113 5.08 0.61 10.69
CA ILE A 113 3.96 1.50 10.39
C ILE A 113 2.73 1.10 11.22
N ALA A 114 2.41 -0.20 11.23
CA ALA A 114 1.28 -0.75 11.95
C ALA A 114 1.49 -2.23 12.26
N GLN A 115 0.94 -2.70 13.36
CA GLN A 115 0.93 -4.11 13.73
C GLN A 115 -0.38 -4.49 14.43
N ASN A 116 -0.90 -5.67 14.12
CA ASN A 116 -2.07 -6.24 14.79
C ASN A 116 -1.65 -7.43 15.65
N SER A 117 -2.28 -7.58 16.81
CA SER A 117 -2.04 -8.70 17.73
C SER A 117 -2.87 -9.95 17.40
N SER A 118 -3.89 -9.84 16.54
CA SER A 118 -4.65 -10.98 16.03
C SER A 118 -5.25 -10.72 14.65
N CYS A 119 -5.47 -11.78 13.88
CA CYS A 119 -6.24 -11.75 12.63
C CYS A 119 -7.21 -12.93 12.58
N PHE A 120 -8.52 -12.68 12.46
CA PHE A 120 -9.58 -13.71 12.39
C PHE A 120 -9.52 -14.76 13.52
N GLY A 121 -9.13 -14.33 14.72
CA GLY A 121 -8.97 -15.20 15.90
C GLY A 121 -7.62 -15.92 16.00
N ASN A 122 -6.69 -15.75 15.03
CA ASN A 122 -5.34 -16.28 15.12
C ASN A 122 -4.43 -15.25 15.80
N PRO A 123 -3.72 -15.61 16.87
CA PRO A 123 -2.78 -14.71 17.53
C PRO A 123 -1.61 -14.39 16.59
N ILE A 124 -1.21 -13.12 16.53
CA ILE A 124 -0.07 -12.64 15.77
C ILE A 124 1.04 -12.24 16.75
N GLN A 125 2.22 -12.81 16.57
CA GLN A 125 3.41 -12.48 17.34
C GLN A 125 4.44 -11.87 16.41
N VAL A 126 4.76 -10.59 16.62
CA VAL A 126 5.80 -9.89 15.86
C VAL A 126 7.10 -9.88 16.67
N VAL A 127 8.21 -10.30 16.05
CA VAL A 127 9.54 -10.34 16.67
C VAL A 127 10.53 -9.61 15.78
N GLN A 128 11.25 -8.64 16.36
CA GLN A 128 12.34 -7.94 15.70
C GLN A 128 13.66 -8.69 15.95
N GLU A 129 14.32 -9.15 14.90
CA GLU A 129 15.71 -9.62 14.91
C GLU A 129 16.65 -8.41 14.83
N ARG A 130 17.72 -8.43 15.64
CA ARG A 130 18.75 -7.38 15.66
C ARG A 130 19.84 -7.66 14.64
#